data_AF-A0A537EL24-F1
#
_entry.id   AF-A0A537EL24-F1
#
_cell.length_a   1.000
_cell.length_b   1.000
_cell.length_c   1.000
_cell.angle_alpha   90.00
_cell.angle_beta   90.00
_cell.angle_gamma   90.00
#
_symmetry.space_group_name_H-M   'P 1'
#
loop_
_entity.id
_entity.type
_entity.pdbx_description
1 polymer ?
#
loop_
_entity_poly.entity_id
_entity_poly.type
_entity_poly.pdbx_seq_one_letter_code
_entity_poly.pdbx_strand_id
1 'polypeptide(L)' 'MPPTRTDLLEKLIGSETKAELLMYFHDNPDSTDTVEGIAAKIRRKPKEIERDVSDLVELGLL' A
#
# COMPACT_ATOMS: atom_id res chain seq x y z
N MET A 1 -11.15 10.75 -17.15
CA MET A 1 -10.51 11.82 -16.35
C MET A 1 -9.52 11.16 -15.43
N PRO A 2 -8.29 11.69 -15.27
CA PRO A 2 -7.40 11.25 -14.20
C PRO A 2 -8.03 11.58 -12.84
N PRO A 3 -7.83 10.74 -11.81
CA PRO A 3 -8.36 10.98 -10.46
C PRO A 3 -7.81 12.29 -9.89
N THR A 4 -8.63 13.01 -9.12
CA THR A 4 -8.17 14.23 -8.43
C THR A 4 -7.36 13.87 -7.19
N ARG A 5 -6.53 14.80 -6.70
CA ARG A 5 -5.75 14.60 -5.46
C ARG A 5 -6.65 14.27 -4.26
N THR A 6 -7.87 14.81 -4.23
CA THR A 6 -8.86 14.54 -3.19
C THR A 6 -9.37 13.10 -3.27
N ASP A 7 -9.68 12.60 -4.46
CA ASP A 7 -10.13 11.21 -4.67
C ASP A 7 -9.05 10.19 -4.24
N LEU A 8 -7.78 10.53 -4.50
CA LEU A 8 -6.62 9.76 -4.05
C LEU A 8 -6.52 9.74 -2.52
N LEU A 9 -6.65 10.91 -1.88
CA LEU A 9 -6.61 11.04 -0.43
C LEU A 9 -7.78 10.28 0.23
N GLU A 10 -8.99 10.34 -0.31
CA GLU A 10 -10.14 9.60 0.22
C GLU A 10 -9.94 8.08 0.16
N LYS A 11 -9.39 7.57 -0.95
CA LYS A 11 -9.05 6.14 -1.09
C LYS A 11 -7.94 5.68 -0.15
N LEU A 12 -7.03 6.58 0.23
CA LEU A 12 -5.93 6.30 1.17
C LEU A 12 -6.38 6.40 2.63
N ILE A 13 -7.11 7.45 2.99
CA ILE A 13 -7.63 7.67 4.35
C ILE A 13 -8.59 6.55 4.75
N GLY A 14 -9.25 5.91 3.78
CA GLY A 14 -10.14 4.77 4.00
C GLY A 14 -9.47 3.42 4.28
N SER A 15 -8.14 3.28 4.17
CA SER A 15 -7.43 2.01 4.43
C SER A 15 -6.20 2.21 5.30
N GLU A 16 -6.30 1.80 6.56
CA GLU A 16 -5.18 1.72 7.51
C GLU A 16 -4.02 0.89 6.93
N THR A 17 -4.32 -0.22 6.26
CA THR A 17 -3.34 -1.08 5.60
C THR A 17 -2.54 -0.35 4.53
N LYS A 18 -3.18 0.51 3.73
CA LYS A 18 -2.47 1.30 2.69
C LYS A 18 -1.52 2.32 3.31
N ALA A 19 -1.91 2.95 4.42
CA ALA A 19 -1.04 3.84 5.16
C ALA A 19 0.18 3.09 5.72
N GLU A 20 -0.04 1.91 6.32
CA GLU A 20 1.03 1.04 6.82
C GLU A 20 2.00 0.60 5.70
N LEU A 21 1.47 0.25 4.53
CA LEU A 21 2.30 -0.10 3.36
C LEU A 21 3.13 1.08 2.85
N LEU A 22 2.55 2.27 2.75
CA LEU A 22 3.29 3.46 2.33
C LEU A 22 4.42 3.80 3.31
N MET A 23 4.17 3.69 4.62
CA MET A 23 5.22 3.86 5.63
C MET A 23 6.30 2.77 5.49
N TYR A 24 5.90 1.52 5.27
CA TYR A 24 6.84 0.42 5.10
C TYR A 24 7.80 0.63 3.92
N PHE A 25 7.27 0.98 2.73
CA PHE A 25 8.09 1.22 1.54
C PHE A 25 8.88 2.52 1.62
N HIS A 26 8.38 3.55 2.31
CA HIS A 26 9.15 4.76 2.59
C HIS A 26 10.39 4.46 3.44
N ASP A 27 10.23 3.63 4.48
CA ASP A 27 11.32 3.26 5.38
C ASP A 27 12.25 2.20 4.78
N ASN A 28 11.77 1.44 3.78
CA ASN A 28 12.47 0.36 3.11
C ASN A 28 12.33 0.46 1.57
N PRO A 29 12.90 1.51 0.92
CA PRO A 29 12.68 1.78 -0.50
C PRO A 29 13.21 0.68 -1.42
N ASP A 30 14.29 0.01 -1.02
CA ASP A 30 14.91 -1.10 -1.78
C ASP A 30 14.44 -2.48 -1.27
N SER A 31 13.30 -2.55 -0.58
CA SER A 31 12.77 -3.78 -0.02
C SER A 31 12.54 -4.84 -1.11
N THR A 32 13.24 -5.98 -0.98
CA THR A 32 13.01 -7.18 -1.81
C THR A 32 12.10 -8.19 -1.12
N ASP A 33 11.37 -7.78 -0.08
CA ASP A 33 10.45 -8.66 0.64
C ASP A 33 9.32 -9.17 -0.25
N THR A 34 8.78 -10.33 0.11
CA THR A 34 7.59 -10.88 -0.54
C THR A 34 6.31 -10.34 0.11
N VAL A 35 5.18 -10.48 -0.58
CA VAL A 35 3.86 -10.13 -0.05
C VAL A 35 3.60 -10.80 1.30
N GLU A 36 4.00 -12.06 1.47
CA GLU A 36 3.89 -12.81 2.72
C GLU A 36 4.79 -12.24 3.82
N GLY A 37 6.02 -11.85 3.48
CA GLY A 37 6.95 -11.22 4.40
C GLY A 37 6.44 -9.88 4.90
N ILE A 38 5.94 -9.04 4.00
CA ILE A 38 5.32 -7.76 4.35
C ILE A 38 4.08 -7.99 5.22
N ALA A 39 3.18 -8.88 4.81
CA ALA A 39 1.97 -9.22 5.55
C ALA A 39 2.25 -9.66 7.00
N ALA A 40 3.32 -10.44 7.21
CA ALA A 40 3.76 -10.83 8.55
C ALA A 40 4.24 -9.62 9.39
N LYS A 41 4.98 -8.68 8.78
CA LYS A 41 5.51 -7.49 9.47
C LYS A 41 4.41 -6.50 9.87
N ILE A 42 3.45 -6.26 8.99
CA ILE A 42 2.31 -5.34 9.25
C ILE A 42 1.08 -6.06 9.84
N ARG A 43 1.20 -7.36 10.15
CA ARG A 43 0.18 -8.20 10.80
C ARG A 43 -1.18 -8.21 10.08
N ARG A 44 -1.13 -8.25 8.74
CA ARG A 44 -2.32 -8.33 7.88
C ARG A 44 -2.34 -9.64 7.09
N LYS A 45 -3.45 -9.90 6.40
CA LYS A 45 -3.55 -11.10 5.55
C LYS A 45 -2.80 -10.85 4.23
N PRO A 46 -2.05 -11.84 3.70
CA PRO A 46 -1.35 -11.69 2.42
C PRO A 46 -2.25 -11.23 1.27
N LYS A 47 -3.49 -11.72 1.20
CA LYS A 47 -4.48 -11.28 0.19
C LYS A 47 -4.86 -9.81 0.28
N GLU A 48 -4.92 -9.25 1.50
CA GLU A 48 -5.20 -7.83 1.71
C GLU A 48 -4.01 -7.00 1.24
N ILE A 49 -2.78 -7.48 1.51
CA ILE A 49 -1.54 -6.83 1.07
C ILE A 49 -1.40 -6.86 -0.45
N GLU A 50 -1.62 -8.01 -1.09
CA GLU A 50 -1.55 -8.14 -2.54
C GLU A 50 -2.48 -7.12 -3.24
N ARG A 51 -3.74 -7.05 -2.78
CA ARG A 51 -4.71 -6.11 -3.31
C ARG A 51 -4.30 -4.66 -3.08
N ASP A 52 -3.92 -4.31 -1.84
CA ASP A 52 -3.63 -2.93 -1.49
C ASP A 52 -2.31 -2.43 -2.12
N VAL A 53 -1.31 -3.30 -2.30
CA VAL A 53 -0.09 -2.99 -3.07
C VAL A 53 -0.44 -2.75 -4.54
N SER A 54 -1.25 -3.61 -5.15
CA SER A 54 -1.70 -3.41 -6.54
C SER A 54 -2.42 -2.07 -6.70
N ASP A 55 -3.34 -1.75 -5.78
CA ASP A 55 -4.03 -0.46 -5.77
C ASP A 55 -3.03 0.71 -5.67
N LEU A 56 -2.02 0.64 -4.81
CA LEU A 56 -1.05 1.71 -4.63
C LEU A 56 -0.16 1.92 -5.86
N VAL A 57 0.24 0.85 -6.54
CA VAL A 57 0.99 0.90 -7.81
C VAL A 57 0.14 1.50 -8.92
N GLU A 58 -1.13 1.10 -9.04
CA GLU A 58 -2.07 1.67 -10.02
C GLU A 58 -2.32 3.17 -9.80
N LEU A 59 -2.24 3.63 -8.55
CA LEU A 59 -2.34 5.03 -8.19
C LEU A 59 -1.01 5.81 -8.36
N GLY A 60 0.09 5.13 -8.68
CA GLY A 60 1.43 5.72 -8.87
C GLY A 60 2.07 6.21 -7.57
N LEU A 61 1.77 5.54 -6.45
CA LEU A 61 2.26 5.90 -5.11
C LEU A 61 3.42 5.02 -4.62
N LEU A 62 3.68 3.91 -5.32
CA LEU A 62 4.83 3.01 -5.15
C LEU A 62 5.61 2.91 -6.46
#